data_AF-A0A9P8ABQ3-F1
#
_entry.id   AF-A0A9P8ABQ3-F1
#
_cell.length_a   1.000
_cell.length_b   1.000
_cell.length_c   1.000
_cell.angle_alpha   90.00
_cell.angle_beta   90.00
_cell.angle_gamma   90.00
#
_symmetry.space_group_name_H-M   'P 1'
#
loop_
_entity.id
_entity.type
_entity.pdbx_description
1 polymer ?
#
loop_
_entity_poly.entity_id
_entity_poly.type
_entity_poly.pdbx_seq_one_letter_code
_entity_poly.pdbx_strand_id
1 'polypeptide(L)' 'MSPDPHAVLFCDTNGRRQAAAFADGNKKDILVKSMIEDYGASVYGDWYQLPSSGAVDAVIDQANDLGGTVYNLPVR' A
#
# COMPACT_ATOMS: atom_id res chain seq x y z
N MET A 1 -0.67 19.79 0.47
CA MET A 1 -0.91 18.74 1.49
C MET A 1 0.30 17.84 1.45
N SER A 2 1.09 17.78 2.51
CA SER A 2 2.09 16.71 2.62
C SER A 2 1.30 15.45 2.95
N PRO A 3 1.38 14.36 2.17
CA PRO A 3 0.90 13.09 2.64
C PRO A 3 1.58 12.80 3.98
N ASP A 4 0.84 12.20 4.91
CA ASP A 4 1.42 11.69 6.14
C ASP A 4 2.69 10.91 5.78
N PRO A 5 3.87 11.22 6.36
CA PRO A 5 5.13 10.60 5.96
C PRO A 5 5.09 9.07 6.08
N HIS A 6 4.15 8.54 6.86
CA HIS A 6 4.01 7.13 7.17
C HIS A 6 2.84 6.44 6.43
N ALA A 7 2.32 7.04 5.35
CA ALA A 7 1.31 6.41 4.50
C ALA A 7 1.90 5.73 3.25
N VAL A 8 1.24 4.66 2.79
CA VAL A 8 1.50 3.94 1.54
C VAL A 8 0.21 3.87 0.74
N LEU A 9 0.22 4.40 -0.48
CA LEU A 9 -0.92 4.32 -1.40
C LEU A 9 -0.68 3.18 -2.39
N PHE A 10 -1.64 2.28 -2.52
CA PHE A 10 -1.52 1.15 -3.44
C PHE A 10 -2.84 0.80 -4.10
N CYS A 11 -2.77 0.27 -5.32
CA CYS A 11 -3.94 -0.07 -6.12
C CYS A 11 -3.73 -1.34 -6.92
N ASP A 12 -4.80 -1.94 -7.43
CA ASP A 12 -4.70 -2.96 -8.48
C ASP A 12 -4.91 -2.35 -9.88
N THR A 13 -4.75 -3.19 -10.89
CA THR A 13 -5.02 -2.88 -12.30
C THR A 13 -6.50 -2.70 -12.60
N ASN A 14 -7.40 -3.11 -11.71
CA ASN A 14 -8.86 -3.02 -11.86
C ASN A 14 -9.45 -1.74 -11.24
N GLY A 15 -8.62 -0.90 -10.61
CA GLY A 15 -9.02 0.38 -10.05
C GLY A 15 -9.37 0.35 -8.55
N ARG A 16 -9.20 -0.77 -7.85
CA ARG A 16 -9.26 -0.81 -6.37
C ARG A 16 -8.13 0.04 -5.82
N ARG A 17 -8.44 0.95 -4.90
CA ARG A 17 -7.47 1.87 -4.27
C ARG A 17 -7.48 1.70 -2.77
N GLN A 18 -6.30 1.59 -2.19
CA GLN A 18 -6.08 1.45 -0.76
C GLN A 18 -5.05 2.46 -0.28
N ALA A 19 -5.14 2.82 0.99
CA ALA A 19 -4.08 3.49 1.72
C ALA A 19 -3.80 2.74 3.01
N ALA A 20 -2.54 2.38 3.27
CA ALA A 20 -2.10 1.93 4.59
C ALA A 20 -1.42 3.09 5.31
N ALA A 21 -1.83 3.38 6.54
CA ALA A 21 -1.20 4.37 7.40
C ALA A 21 -0.53 3.67 8.60
N PHE A 22 0.69 4.09 8.92
CA PHE A 22 1.48 3.53 10.01
C PHE A 22 1.79 4.59 11.07
N ALA A 23 1.97 4.15 12.32
CA ALA A 23 2.40 5.03 13.41
C ALA A 23 3.88 5.46 13.28
N ASP A 24 4.67 4.73 12.50
CA ASP A 24 6.12 4.87 12.38
C ASP A 24 6.59 4.54 10.95
N GLY A 25 7.60 5.26 10.46
CA GLY A 25 8.17 5.11 9.12
C GLY A 25 8.91 3.78 8.87
N ASN A 26 9.48 3.14 9.89
CA ASN A 26 10.14 1.83 9.74
C ASN A 26 9.16 0.74 9.30
N LYS A 27 7.93 0.74 9.83
CA LYS A 27 6.89 -0.22 9.43
C LYS A 27 6.44 -0.01 8.00
N LYS A 28 6.32 1.25 7.58
CA LYS A 28 6.09 1.62 6.18
C LYS A 28 7.20 1.05 5.29
N ASP A 29 8.46 1.28 5.66
CA ASP A 29 9.61 0.83 4.85
C ASP A 29 9.69 -0.69 4.77
N ILE A 30 9.33 -1.41 5.84
CA ILE A 30 9.21 -2.87 5.83
C ILE A 30 8.14 -3.31 4.81
N LEU A 31 6.93 -2.74 4.85
CA LEU A 31 5.87 -3.10 3.91
C LEU A 31 6.31 -2.89 2.44
N VAL A 32 6.93 -1.74 2.15
CA VAL A 32 7.38 -1.40 0.80
C VAL A 32 8.42 -2.41 0.32
N LYS A 33 9.45 -2.69 1.13
CA LYS A 33 10.53 -3.60 0.76
C LYS A 33 10.09 -5.06 0.68
N SER A 34 9.28 -5.53 1.64
CA SER A 34 8.99 -6.96 1.79
C SER A 34 7.84 -7.46 0.94
N MET A 35 7.01 -6.57 0.40
CA MET A 35 5.84 -6.97 -0.38
C MET A 35 5.75 -6.20 -1.69
N ILE A 36 5.80 -4.87 -1.63
CA ILE A 36 5.54 -4.06 -2.83
C ILE A 36 6.64 -4.24 -3.88
N GLU A 37 7.91 -4.26 -3.46
CA GLU A 37 9.04 -4.56 -4.35
C GLU A 37 9.03 -6.03 -4.81
N ASP A 38 8.75 -6.98 -3.92
CA ASP A 38 8.70 -8.43 -4.24
C ASP A 38 7.58 -8.79 -5.23
N TYR A 39 6.43 -8.10 -5.17
CA TYR A 39 5.35 -8.26 -6.14
C TYR A 39 5.60 -7.54 -7.48
N GLY A 40 6.74 -6.86 -7.64
CA GLY A 40 7.06 -6.13 -8.86
C GLY A 40 6.10 -4.98 -9.13
N ALA A 41 5.67 -4.28 -8.07
CA ALA A 41 4.72 -3.17 -8.21
C ALA A 41 5.28 -2.07 -9.13
N SER A 42 4.43 -1.53 -9.99
CA SER A 42 4.76 -0.37 -10.81
C SER A 42 4.46 0.92 -10.06
N VAL A 43 5.40 1.86 -10.06
CA VAL A 43 5.25 3.14 -9.35
C VAL A 43 4.67 4.20 -10.29
N TYR A 44 3.52 4.75 -9.94
CA TYR A 44 2.83 5.83 -10.68
C TYR A 44 2.62 7.03 -9.76
N GLY A 45 3.60 7.95 -9.75
CA GLY A 45 3.62 9.04 -8.77
C GLY A 45 3.76 8.49 -7.35
N ASP A 46 2.81 8.80 -6.48
CA ASP A 46 2.79 8.31 -5.08
C ASP A 46 2.12 6.93 -4.93
N TRP A 47 1.67 6.31 -6.02
CA TRP A 47 0.93 5.05 -6.01
C TRP A 47 1.79 3.87 -6.41
N TYR A 48 1.69 2.79 -5.63
CA TYR A 48 2.17 1.47 -5.99
C TYR A 48 1.05 0.66 -6.65
N GLN A 49 1.14 0.44 -7.95
CA GLN A 49 0.22 -0.44 -8.67
C GLN A 49 0.70 -1.89 -8.58
N LEU A 50 -0.08 -2.72 -7.91
CA LEU A 50 0.15 -4.15 -7.76
C LEU A 50 -0.46 -4.92 -8.93
N PRO A 51 0.11 -6.09 -9.29
CA PRO A 51 -0.25 -6.81 -10.51
C PRO A 51 -1.65 -7.44 -10.48
N SER A 52 -2.22 -7.63 -9.28
CA SER A 52 -3.53 -8.25 -9.11
C SER A 52 -4.23 -7.82 -7.82
N SER A 53 -5.55 -8.03 -7.77
CA SER A 53 -6.32 -7.81 -6.54
C SER A 53 -5.89 -8.73 -5.39
N GLY A 54 -5.38 -9.94 -5.69
CA GLY A 54 -4.83 -10.84 -4.66
C GLY A 54 -3.52 -10.32 -4.06
N ALA A 55 -2.68 -9.65 -4.85
CA ALA A 55 -1.49 -8.97 -4.33
C ALA A 55 -1.89 -7.77 -3.45
N VAL A 56 -2.98 -7.06 -3.80
CA VAL A 56 -3.54 -6.02 -2.92
C VAL A 56 -3.98 -6.63 -1.58
N ASP A 57 -4.71 -7.74 -1.58
CA ASP A 57 -5.15 -8.39 -0.35
C ASP A 57 -3.96 -8.83 0.52
N ALA A 58 -2.93 -9.42 -0.08
CA ALA A 58 -1.70 -9.79 0.64
C ALA A 58 -0.99 -8.58 1.27
N VAL A 59 -0.94 -7.44 0.56
CA VAL A 59 -0.37 -6.19 1.08
C VAL A 59 -1.23 -5.62 2.22
N ILE A 60 -2.55 -5.76 2.15
CA ILE A 60 -3.46 -5.37 3.24
C ILE A 60 -3.20 -6.20 4.49
N ASP A 61 -3.11 -7.53 4.34
CA ASP A 61 -2.85 -8.43 5.46
C ASP A 61 -1.50 -8.13 6.12
N GLN A 62 -0.45 -7.97 5.32
CA GLN A 62 0.86 -7.59 5.84
C GLN A 62 0.85 -6.21 6.52
N ALA A 63 0.12 -5.23 5.97
CA ALA A 63 -0.02 -3.93 6.60
C ALA A 63 -0.70 -4.03 7.96
N ASN A 64 -1.75 -4.85 8.09
CA ASN A 64 -2.43 -5.11 9.36
C ASN A 64 -1.52 -5.83 10.36
N ASP A 65 -0.74 -6.82 9.92
CA ASP A 65 0.22 -7.56 10.78
C ASP A 65 1.32 -6.64 11.33
N LEU A 66 1.74 -5.65 10.53
CA LEU A 66 2.66 -4.61 10.96
C LEU A 66 2.01 -3.57 11.89
N GLY A 67 0.70 -3.68 12.15
CA GLY A 67 -0.08 -2.75 12.96
C GLY A 67 -0.40 -1.43 12.26
N GLY A 68 -0.42 -1.44 10.92
CA GLY A 68 -0.96 -0.36 10.11
C GLY A 68 -2.48 -0.40 10.07
N THR A 69 -3.09 0.73 9.70
CA THR A 69 -4.52 0.82 9.43
C THR A 69 -4.73 1.00 7.93
N VAL A 70 -5.56 0.15 7.33
CA VAL A 70 -5.85 0.19 5.90
C VAL A 70 -7.21 0.85 5.64
N TYR A 71 -7.24 1.75 4.65
CA TYR A 71 -8.42 2.49 4.21
C TYR A 71 -8.75 2.17 2.77
N ASN A 72 -10.02 1.82 2.53
CA ASN A 72 -10.59 1.69 1.20
C ASN A 72 -10.87 3.10 0.64
N LEU A 73 -10.19 3.47 -0.44
CA LEU A 73 -10.32 4.80 -1.04
C LEU A 73 -11.36 4.79 -2.18
N PRO A 74 -12.21 5.83 -2.28
CA PRO A 74 -13.22 5.90 -3.33
C PRO A 74 -12.58 6.05 -4.71
N VAL A 75 -13.13 5.35 -5.69
CA VAL A 75 -12.84 5.55 -7.12
C VAL A 75 -13.83 6.60 -7.62
N ARG A 76 -13.32 7.78 -7.98
CA ARG A 76 -14.12 8.84 -8.63
C ARG A 76 -14.00 8.75 -10.14
#